data_AF-Q2GS17-F1
#
_entry.id   AF-Q2GS17-F1
#
_cell.length_a   1.000
_cell.length_b   1.000
_cell.length_c   1.000
_cell.angle_alpha   90.00
_cell.angle_beta   90.00
_cell.angle_gamma   90.00
#
_symmetry.space_group_name_H-M   'P 1'
#
loop_
_entity.id
_entity.type
_entity.pdbx_description
1 polymer ?
#
loop_
_entity_poly.entity_id
_entity_poly.type
_entity_poly.pdbx_seq_one_letter_code
_entity_poly.pdbx_strand_id
1 'polypeptide(L)'
;MLAPRTGRQALRRALASNPSPTITLPGFLVPAFQTRRTFSATTHRPSKLGRTPLSVPPGVELTISDPFIKKDMTSYLKTHTRTITVTGPLGNLELEIPDYININHDAAARKVELSVKDRDETNQNRMWGHTAVLRLVGIGYRATIEPRPAKAEYPDQQFVCLKLGFSHPVEMGLPKGMKASAPQPTRVLLEGIDKEQIMQFAADIRRWRVPEPYKGKGIFINDETIKLKQKKIK
;
A
#
# COMPACT_ATOMS: atom_id res chain seq x y z
N MET A 1 -23.58 -33.42 10.00
CA MET A 1 -24.70 -32.50 10.22
C MET A 1 -24.19 -31.26 10.94
N LEU A 2 -23.97 -30.16 10.22
CA LEU A 2 -23.53 -28.86 10.78
C LEU A 2 -24.33 -27.77 10.08
N ALA A 3 -25.06 -26.98 10.88
CA ALA A 3 -26.04 -26.00 10.43
C ALA A 3 -25.40 -24.76 9.75
N PRO A 4 -26.03 -24.18 8.71
CA PRO A 4 -25.56 -22.93 8.12
C PRO A 4 -26.00 -21.72 8.97
N ARG A 5 -25.03 -20.84 9.29
CA ARG A 5 -25.24 -19.54 9.94
C ARG A 5 -25.88 -18.56 8.95
N THR A 6 -27.19 -18.65 8.74
CA THR A 6 -27.99 -17.67 7.99
C THR A 6 -28.58 -16.64 8.97
N GLY A 7 -27.84 -15.57 9.27
CA GLY A 7 -28.31 -14.57 10.24
C GLY A 7 -27.98 -13.10 9.95
N ARG A 8 -27.26 -12.77 8.88
CA ARG A 8 -26.83 -11.37 8.65
C ARG A 8 -27.09 -10.79 7.26
N GLN A 9 -27.56 -11.58 6.30
CA GLN A 9 -27.85 -11.09 4.94
C GLN A 9 -29.34 -10.81 4.66
N ALA A 10 -30.26 -11.30 5.50
CA ALA A 10 -31.69 -11.06 5.32
C ALA A 10 -32.13 -9.64 5.73
N LEU A 11 -31.38 -8.94 6.59
CA LEU A 11 -31.78 -7.63 7.12
C LEU A 11 -31.34 -6.43 6.27
N ARG A 12 -30.52 -6.61 5.22
CA ARG A 12 -30.10 -5.49 4.34
C ARG A 12 -30.99 -5.31 3.09
N ARG A 13 -31.94 -6.21 2.84
CA ARG A 13 -32.84 -6.14 1.67
C ARG A 13 -34.23 -5.56 1.96
N ALA A 14 -34.50 -5.10 3.17
CA ALA A 14 -35.81 -4.57 3.57
C ALA A 14 -35.90 -3.03 3.65
N LEU A 15 -34.87 -2.29 3.25
CA LEU A 15 -34.84 -0.81 3.30
C LEU A 15 -34.84 -0.13 1.93
N ALA A 16 -35.08 -0.87 0.85
CA ALA A 16 -35.34 -0.29 -0.46
C ALA A 16 -36.83 -0.48 -0.79
N SER A 17 -37.48 0.63 -1.14
CA SER A 17 -38.86 0.77 -1.63
C SER A 17 -40.00 0.37 -0.68
N ASN A 18 -40.46 1.33 0.13
CA ASN A 18 -41.88 1.70 0.26
C ASN A 18 -42.00 2.99 1.10
N PRO A 19 -42.78 4.00 0.68
CA PRO A 19 -43.11 5.12 1.56
C PRO A 19 -44.13 4.62 2.61
N SER A 20 -43.68 4.40 3.85
CA SER A 20 -44.59 4.07 4.95
C SER A 20 -45.39 5.30 5.39
N PRO A 21 -46.66 5.14 5.82
CA PRO A 21 -47.48 6.24 6.30
C PRO A 21 -46.82 6.88 7.52
N THR A 22 -46.89 8.21 7.60
CA THR A 22 -46.39 8.98 8.74
C THR A 22 -47.18 8.60 9.99
N ILE A 23 -46.62 7.71 10.81
CA ILE A 23 -47.14 7.41 12.14
C ILE A 23 -46.50 8.42 13.10
N THR A 24 -47.30 9.40 13.54
CA THR A 24 -46.95 10.30 14.64
C THR A 24 -46.90 9.50 15.95
N LEU A 25 -45.69 9.19 16.40
CA LEU A 25 -45.48 8.55 17.70
C LEU A 25 -45.63 9.60 18.83
N PRO A 26 -46.41 9.33 19.89
CA PRO A 26 -46.51 10.24 21.03
C PRO A 26 -45.17 10.40 21.75
N GLY A 27 -44.86 11.64 22.15
CA GLY A 27 -43.54 12.08 22.64
C GLY A 27 -42.99 11.40 23.89
N PHE A 28 -43.78 10.55 24.57
CA PHE A 28 -43.33 9.82 25.76
C PHE A 28 -42.55 8.53 25.45
N LEU A 29 -42.55 8.04 24.20
CA LEU A 29 -41.76 6.85 23.77
C LEU A 29 -40.33 7.19 23.29
N VAL A 30 -39.96 8.47 23.31
CA VAL A 30 -38.68 8.97 22.80
C VAL A 30 -37.42 8.44 23.53
N PRO A 31 -37.39 8.14 24.85
CA PRO A 31 -36.13 7.77 25.50
C PRO A 31 -35.69 6.32 25.26
N ALA A 32 -36.50 5.46 24.63
CA ALA A 32 -36.13 4.07 24.33
C ALA A 32 -35.27 3.91 23.05
N PHE A 33 -35.20 4.95 22.21
CA PHE A 33 -34.34 5.00 21.03
C PHE A 33 -33.14 5.92 21.25
N GLN A 34 -32.46 5.79 22.40
CA GLN A 34 -31.13 6.37 22.54
C GLN A 34 -30.21 5.74 21.49
N THR A 35 -29.83 6.57 20.54
CA THR A 35 -28.85 6.34 19.50
C THR A 35 -27.63 5.61 20.06
N ARG A 36 -27.33 4.43 19.49
CA ARG A 36 -26.11 3.69 19.78
C ARG A 36 -24.92 4.64 19.66
N ARG A 37 -24.25 4.94 20.78
CA ARG A 37 -22.99 5.70 20.76
C ARG A 37 -21.97 4.87 19.99
N THR A 38 -21.57 5.34 18.82
CA THR A 38 -20.47 4.73 18.07
C THR A 38 -19.18 4.94 18.86
N PHE A 39 -18.41 3.87 19.07
CA PHE A 39 -17.16 3.88 19.85
C PHE A 39 -16.09 4.80 19.26
N SER A 40 -16.25 5.23 18.00
CA SER A 40 -15.39 6.22 17.35
C SER A 40 -16.23 7.35 16.73
N ALA A 41 -15.75 8.58 16.92
CA ALA A 41 -16.27 9.79 16.27
C ALA A 41 -15.37 10.27 15.12
N THR A 42 -14.30 9.53 14.79
CA THR A 42 -13.44 9.90 13.66
C THR A 42 -14.15 9.56 12.34
N THR A 43 -14.40 10.58 11.52
CA THR A 43 -14.90 10.38 10.16
C THR A 43 -13.87 9.57 9.38
N HIS A 44 -14.30 8.47 8.77
CA HIS A 44 -13.43 7.62 7.96
C HIS A 44 -12.79 8.45 6.84
N ARG A 45 -11.47 8.68 6.90
CA ARG A 45 -10.76 9.45 5.88
C ARG A 45 -10.34 8.52 4.73
N PRO A 46 -10.72 8.80 3.47
CA PRO A 46 -10.23 8.05 2.33
C PRO A 46 -8.70 8.27 2.16
N SER A 47 -8.07 7.44 1.33
CA SER A 47 -6.67 7.64 0.98
C SER A 47 -6.48 9.02 0.33
N LYS A 48 -5.42 9.73 0.74
CA LYS A 48 -5.14 11.09 0.26
C LYS A 48 -4.79 11.12 -1.22
N LEU A 49 -4.22 10.04 -1.76
CA LEU A 49 -3.80 9.92 -3.15
C LEU A 49 -4.91 9.34 -4.04
N GLY A 50 -5.58 8.25 -3.63
CA GLY A 50 -6.62 7.60 -4.44
C GLY A 50 -7.89 8.44 -4.63
N ARG A 51 -8.20 9.34 -3.69
CA ARG A 51 -9.31 10.30 -3.83
C ARG A 51 -9.02 11.43 -4.84
N THR A 52 -7.75 11.64 -5.21
CA THR A 52 -7.37 12.75 -6.07
C THR A 52 -7.76 12.38 -7.50
N PRO A 53 -8.59 13.18 -8.19
CA PRO A 53 -8.99 12.87 -9.56
C PRO A 53 -7.79 12.94 -10.49
N LEU A 54 -7.67 11.95 -11.37
CA LEU A 54 -6.65 11.91 -12.42
C LEU A 54 -7.14 12.67 -13.64
N SER A 55 -6.36 13.64 -14.12
CA SER A 55 -6.69 14.41 -15.32
C SER A 55 -6.21 13.68 -16.57
N VAL A 56 -7.11 13.45 -17.52
CA VAL A 56 -6.78 12.82 -18.80
C VAL A 56 -6.41 13.91 -19.81
N PRO A 57 -5.16 13.94 -20.31
CA PRO A 57 -4.74 14.95 -21.28
C PRO A 57 -5.45 14.76 -22.64
N PRO A 58 -5.52 15.81 -23.47
CA PRO A 58 -6.07 15.70 -24.83
C PRO A 58 -5.27 14.69 -25.67
N GLY A 59 -5.97 13.83 -26.42
CA GLY A 59 -5.36 12.80 -27.28
C GLY A 59 -5.04 11.48 -26.57
N VAL A 60 -5.41 11.34 -25.30
CA VAL A 60 -5.37 10.07 -24.56
C VAL A 60 -6.80 9.60 -24.32
N GLU A 61 -7.08 8.36 -24.68
CA GLU A 61 -8.37 7.70 -24.49
C GLU A 61 -8.21 6.52 -23.51
N LEU A 62 -9.22 6.35 -22.65
CA LEU A 62 -9.25 5.34 -21.61
C LEU A 62 -10.44 4.42 -21.86
N THR A 63 -10.18 3.16 -22.17
CA THR A 63 -11.21 2.14 -22.29
C THR A 63 -11.12 1.18 -21.12
N ILE A 64 -12.27 0.95 -20.48
CA ILE A 64 -12.40 0.07 -19.31
C ILE A 64 -13.18 -1.14 -19.78
N SER A 65 -12.57 -2.32 -19.72
CA SER A 65 -13.22 -3.57 -20.12
C SER A 65 -14.07 -4.17 -19.00
N ASP A 66 -14.98 -5.06 -19.38
CA ASP A 66 -15.79 -5.81 -18.44
C ASP A 66 -14.92 -6.77 -17.60
N PRO A 67 -15.31 -7.01 -16.32
CA PRO A 67 -14.57 -7.93 -15.47
C PRO A 67 -14.64 -9.36 -16.01
N PHE A 68 -13.48 -9.99 -16.16
CA PHE A 68 -13.32 -11.39 -16.53
C PHE A 68 -12.62 -12.19 -15.44
N ILE A 69 -12.69 -13.51 -15.52
CA ILE A 69 -12.04 -14.43 -14.59
C ILE A 69 -10.95 -15.18 -15.36
N LYS A 70 -9.70 -15.01 -14.94
CA LYS A 70 -8.59 -15.81 -15.48
C LYS A 70 -8.70 -17.24 -14.98
N LYS A 71 -8.63 -18.21 -15.89
CA LYS A 71 -8.70 -19.63 -15.55
C LYS A 71 -7.33 -20.10 -15.04
N ASP A 72 -7.18 -20.16 -13.73
CA ASP A 72 -6.02 -20.77 -13.09
C ASP A 72 -6.37 -22.19 -12.65
N MET A 73 -5.65 -23.20 -13.16
CA MET A 73 -5.90 -24.61 -12.81
C MET A 73 -5.53 -24.96 -11.37
N THR A 74 -4.69 -24.14 -10.74
CA THR A 74 -4.12 -24.38 -9.40
C THR A 74 -4.93 -23.72 -8.28
N SER A 75 -5.62 -22.61 -8.57
CA SER A 75 -6.38 -21.85 -7.57
C SER A 75 -7.86 -22.19 -7.65
N TYR A 76 -8.46 -22.52 -6.51
CA TYR A 76 -9.92 -22.64 -6.40
C TYR A 76 -10.62 -21.28 -6.29
N LEU A 77 -9.89 -20.22 -5.94
CA LEU A 77 -10.43 -18.88 -5.78
C LEU A 77 -10.55 -18.19 -7.13
N LYS A 78 -11.78 -17.81 -7.50
CA LYS A 78 -12.07 -17.04 -8.71
C LYS A 78 -11.91 -15.55 -8.42
N THR A 79 -10.76 -15.00 -8.80
CA THR A 79 -10.51 -13.56 -8.72
C THR A 79 -11.02 -12.88 -9.99
N HIS A 80 -11.88 -11.88 -9.83
CA HIS A 80 -12.37 -11.08 -10.96
C HIS A 80 -11.37 -9.94 -11.22
N THR A 81 -10.96 -9.81 -12.46
CA THR A 81 -10.01 -8.79 -12.95
C THR A 81 -10.63 -8.00 -14.09
N ARG A 82 -10.31 -6.72 -14.18
CA ARG A 82 -10.67 -5.82 -15.27
C ARG A 82 -9.40 -5.40 -16.00
N THR A 83 -9.49 -5.18 -17.30
CA THR A 83 -8.39 -4.59 -18.07
C THR A 83 -8.71 -3.14 -18.36
N ILE A 84 -7.70 -2.28 -18.19
CA ILE A 84 -7.75 -0.88 -18.59
C ILE A 84 -6.78 -0.71 -19.72
N THR A 85 -7.27 -0.21 -20.85
CA THR A 85 -6.42 0.15 -21.98
C THR A 85 -6.35 1.66 -22.07
N VAL A 86 -5.13 2.18 -22.02
CA VAL A 86 -4.82 3.60 -22.19
C VAL A 86 -4.19 3.77 -23.56
N THR A 87 -4.92 4.37 -24.49
CA THR A 87 -4.45 4.65 -25.84
C THR A 87 -4.00 6.10 -25.94
N GLY A 88 -2.89 6.35 -26.62
CA GLY A 88 -2.33 7.69 -26.81
C GLY A 88 -1.54 7.80 -28.11
N PRO A 89 -0.98 8.99 -28.40
CA PRO A 89 -0.29 9.24 -29.67
C PRO A 89 0.98 8.39 -29.87
N LEU A 90 1.55 7.88 -28.78
CA LEU A 90 2.79 7.10 -28.78
C LEU A 90 2.56 5.59 -28.67
N GLY A 91 1.31 5.14 -28.56
CA GLY A 91 0.96 3.73 -28.44
C GLY A 91 -0.09 3.45 -27.37
N ASN A 92 -0.23 2.17 -27.03
CA ASN A 92 -1.26 1.65 -26.13
C ASN A 92 -0.63 0.95 -24.93
N LEU A 93 -1.21 1.13 -23.73
CA LEU A 93 -0.81 0.47 -22.50
C LEU A 93 -1.99 -0.27 -21.90
N GLU A 94 -1.81 -1.54 -21.57
CA GLU A 94 -2.82 -2.38 -20.91
C GLU A 94 -2.41 -2.70 -19.47
N LEU A 95 -3.35 -2.52 -18.54
CA LEU A 95 -3.15 -2.80 -17.13
C LEU A 95 -4.31 -3.63 -16.58
N GLU A 96 -4.00 -4.77 -15.97
CA GLU A 96 -4.97 -5.60 -15.27
C GLU A 96 -5.13 -5.10 -13.83
N ILE A 97 -6.37 -4.80 -13.43
CA ILE A 97 -6.73 -4.31 -12.10
C ILE A 97 -7.78 -5.24 -11.47
N PRO A 98 -7.71 -5.52 -10.16
CA PRO A 98 -8.77 -6.26 -9.46
C PRO A 98 -10.15 -5.56 -9.50
N ASP A 99 -11.23 -6.36 -9.54
CA ASP A 99 -12.62 -5.87 -9.64
C ASP A 99 -13.07 -4.93 -8.51
N TYR A 100 -12.48 -5.05 -7.32
CA TYR A 100 -12.85 -4.21 -6.18
C TYR A 100 -12.46 -2.74 -6.35
N ILE A 101 -11.75 -2.38 -7.42
CA ILE A 101 -11.45 -1.00 -7.79
C ILE A 101 -12.48 -0.50 -8.80
N ASN A 102 -13.22 0.52 -8.36
CA ASN A 102 -14.22 1.22 -9.17
C ASN A 102 -13.58 2.48 -9.75
N ILE A 103 -13.75 2.65 -11.06
CA ILE A 103 -13.17 3.73 -11.83
C ILE A 103 -14.33 4.51 -12.44
N ASN A 104 -14.55 5.72 -11.94
CA ASN A 104 -15.56 6.62 -12.47
C ASN A 104 -14.87 7.52 -13.49
N HIS A 105 -15.08 7.22 -14.78
CA HIS A 105 -14.58 8.03 -15.88
C HIS A 105 -15.64 9.06 -16.30
N ASP A 106 -15.38 10.34 -16.06
CA ASP A 106 -16.18 11.44 -16.59
C ASP A 106 -15.50 11.96 -17.87
N ALA A 107 -16.04 11.56 -19.02
CA ALA A 107 -15.52 11.94 -20.33
C ALA A 107 -15.69 13.44 -20.62
N ALA A 108 -16.68 14.11 -20.02
CA ALA A 108 -16.93 15.53 -20.24
C ALA A 108 -15.91 16.40 -19.48
N ALA A 109 -15.64 16.07 -18.21
CA ALA A 109 -14.64 16.77 -17.41
C ALA A 109 -13.20 16.26 -17.62
N ARG A 110 -13.02 15.18 -18.38
CA ARG A 110 -11.74 14.46 -18.59
C ARG A 110 -11.04 14.12 -17.28
N LYS A 111 -11.83 13.69 -16.29
CA LYS A 111 -11.33 13.30 -14.97
C LYS A 111 -11.71 11.85 -14.67
N VAL A 112 -10.79 11.17 -14.00
CA VAL A 112 -10.98 9.80 -13.52
C VAL A 112 -10.85 9.78 -12.02
N GLU A 113 -11.91 9.34 -11.34
CA GLU A 113 -11.90 9.14 -9.90
C GLU A 113 -11.81 7.64 -9.58
N LEU A 114 -10.97 7.31 -8.60
CA LEU A 114 -10.76 5.93 -8.16
C LEU A 114 -11.41 5.73 -6.79
N SER A 115 -12.16 4.64 -6.66
CA SER A 115 -12.73 4.23 -5.38
C SER A 115 -12.65 2.73 -5.19
N VAL A 116 -12.71 2.30 -3.93
CA VAL A 116 -12.70 0.88 -3.54
C VAL A 116 -14.11 0.47 -3.13
N LYS A 117 -14.53 -0.73 -3.53
CA LYS A 117 -15.87 -1.29 -3.27
C LYS A 117 -16.14 -1.48 -1.77
N ASP A 118 -15.26 -2.20 -1.07
CA ASP A 118 -15.39 -2.44 0.38
C ASP A 118 -14.23 -1.80 1.15
N ARG A 119 -14.55 -0.75 1.92
CA ARG A 119 -13.55 0.06 2.65
C ARG A 119 -13.08 -0.56 3.96
N ASP A 120 -13.84 -1.53 4.49
CA ASP A 120 -13.54 -2.24 5.72
C ASP A 120 -12.53 -3.37 5.50
N GLU A 121 -12.34 -3.83 4.25
CA GLU A 121 -11.35 -4.85 3.92
C GLU A 121 -9.94 -4.27 3.85
N THR A 122 -9.09 -4.74 4.77
CA THR A 122 -7.72 -4.25 4.92
C THR A 122 -6.85 -4.51 3.69
N ASN A 123 -7.12 -5.58 2.92
CA ASN A 123 -6.35 -5.93 1.72
C ASN A 123 -6.64 -4.97 0.55
N GLN A 124 -7.90 -4.55 0.38
CA GLN A 124 -8.31 -3.63 -0.68
C GLN A 124 -7.75 -2.20 -0.48
N ASN A 125 -7.42 -1.85 0.78
CA ASN A 125 -6.86 -0.55 1.16
C ASN A 125 -5.31 -0.50 1.15
N ARG A 126 -4.62 -1.58 0.75
CA ARG A 126 -3.14 -1.71 0.83
C ARG A 126 -2.41 -1.57 -0.51
N MET A 127 -3.10 -1.18 -1.59
CA MET A 127 -2.52 -1.17 -2.94
C MET A 127 -1.68 0.07 -3.29
N TRP A 128 -1.49 1.02 -2.36
CA TRP A 128 -0.64 2.18 -2.59
C TRP A 128 0.80 1.88 -2.19
N GLY A 129 1.74 2.30 -3.05
CA GLY A 129 3.17 2.01 -2.96
C GLY A 129 3.72 2.17 -1.54
N HIS A 130 4.49 1.17 -1.13
CA HIS A 130 5.08 1.11 0.20
C HIS A 130 6.47 1.70 0.15
N THR A 131 6.85 2.40 1.21
CA THR A 131 8.18 2.97 1.34
C THR A 131 8.80 2.53 2.65
N ALA A 132 10.06 2.11 2.62
CA ALA A 132 10.86 1.91 3.83
C ALA A 132 12.03 2.87 3.81
N VAL A 133 12.22 3.57 4.93
CA VAL A 133 13.32 4.51 5.12
C VAL A 133 14.36 3.84 6.01
N LEU A 134 15.57 3.69 5.53
CA LEU A 134 16.70 3.20 6.31
C LEU A 134 17.54 4.38 6.78
N ARG A 135 17.79 4.46 8.07
CA ARG A 135 18.60 5.51 8.69
C ARG A 135 19.87 4.90 9.27
N LEU A 136 21.02 5.33 8.76
CA LEU A 136 22.32 4.84 9.18
C LEU A 136 22.89 5.76 10.26
N VAL A 137 23.16 5.19 11.44
CA VAL A 137 23.77 5.88 12.57
C VAL A 137 25.13 5.29 12.83
N GLY A 138 26.18 6.09 12.65
CA GLY A 138 27.55 5.65 12.86
C GLY A 138 28.55 6.58 12.18
N ILE A 139 29.74 6.69 12.76
CA ILE A 139 30.80 7.50 12.16
C ILE A 139 31.32 6.76 10.92
N GLY A 140 31.35 7.44 9.78
CA GLY A 140 31.76 6.88 8.49
C GLY A 140 30.73 5.97 7.82
N TYR A 141 29.51 5.87 8.38
CA TYR A 141 28.44 5.07 7.79
C TYR A 141 27.81 5.83 6.63
N ARG A 142 27.78 5.20 5.45
CA ARG A 142 27.20 5.80 4.25
C ARG A 142 26.68 4.75 3.29
N ALA A 143 25.65 5.11 2.55
CA ALA A 143 25.05 4.33 1.49
C ALA A 143 25.14 5.11 0.17
N THR A 144 25.51 4.43 -0.91
CA THR A 144 25.39 4.91 -2.29
C THR A 144 24.60 3.90 -3.11
N ILE A 145 23.97 4.37 -4.18
CA ILE A 145 23.24 3.51 -5.11
C ILE A 145 23.97 3.61 -6.44
N GLU A 146 24.54 2.49 -6.84
CA GLU A 146 25.36 2.40 -8.04
C GLU A 146 25.00 1.13 -8.80
N PRO A 147 24.94 1.17 -10.14
CA PRO A 147 24.80 -0.06 -10.92
C PRO A 147 26.11 -0.87 -10.85
N ARG A 148 25.98 -2.20 -10.81
CA ARG A 148 27.10 -3.14 -10.83
C ARG A 148 26.84 -4.21 -11.91
N PRO A 149 27.24 -3.97 -13.17
CA PRO A 149 26.89 -4.87 -14.27
C PRO A 149 27.48 -6.28 -14.10
N ALA A 150 28.62 -6.41 -13.43
CA ALA A 150 29.28 -7.70 -13.22
C ALA A 150 28.52 -8.68 -12.30
N LYS A 151 27.63 -8.18 -11.45
CA LYS A 151 26.87 -8.97 -10.46
C LYS A 151 25.36 -8.93 -10.70
N ALA A 152 24.91 -8.28 -11.76
CA ALA A 152 23.51 -8.07 -12.05
C ALA A 152 22.84 -9.38 -12.50
N GLU A 153 21.72 -9.72 -11.87
CA GLU A 153 20.87 -10.85 -12.21
C GLU A 153 19.87 -10.50 -13.34
N TYR A 154 19.56 -9.21 -13.51
CA TYR A 154 18.65 -8.70 -14.53
C TYR A 154 19.15 -7.34 -15.07
N PRO A 155 18.74 -6.94 -16.29
CA PRO A 155 19.21 -5.69 -16.89
C PRO A 155 18.85 -4.48 -16.01
N ASP A 156 19.78 -3.53 -15.91
CA ASP A 156 19.65 -2.28 -15.14
C ASP A 156 19.36 -2.47 -13.64
N GLN A 157 19.78 -3.60 -13.06
CA GLN A 157 19.68 -3.82 -11.62
C GLN A 157 20.51 -2.80 -10.83
N GLN A 158 19.85 -2.10 -9.92
CA GLN A 158 20.47 -1.19 -8.98
C GLN A 158 21.04 -1.96 -7.78
N PHE A 159 22.22 -1.54 -7.30
CA PHE A 159 22.83 -2.08 -6.09
C PHE A 159 22.91 -1.01 -5.01
N VAL A 160 22.58 -1.41 -3.79
CA VAL A 160 22.81 -0.59 -2.58
C VAL A 160 24.21 -0.93 -2.07
N CYS A 161 25.13 0.03 -2.20
CA CYS A 161 26.50 -0.06 -1.73
C CYS A 161 26.63 0.60 -0.35
N LEU A 162 26.95 -0.18 0.68
CA LEU A 162 27.02 0.25 2.06
C LEU A 162 28.46 0.24 2.55
N LYS A 163 28.91 1.36 3.13
CA LYS A 163 30.15 1.43 3.90
C LYS A 163 29.78 1.54 5.37
N LEU A 164 29.98 0.46 6.13
CA LEU A 164 29.55 0.30 7.53
C LEU A 164 30.73 0.08 8.50
N GLY A 165 31.95 0.44 8.08
CA GLY A 165 33.18 0.17 8.83
C GLY A 165 33.68 -1.28 8.71
N PHE A 166 33.27 -2.00 7.66
CA PHE A 166 33.93 -3.23 7.22
C PHE A 166 35.08 -2.89 6.26
N SER A 167 36.04 -3.81 6.11
CA SER A 167 37.20 -3.60 5.23
C SER A 167 36.83 -3.52 3.74
N HIS A 168 35.72 -4.14 3.33
CA HIS A 168 35.18 -4.10 1.97
C HIS A 168 33.77 -3.48 1.97
N PRO A 169 33.34 -2.84 0.86
CA PRO A 169 31.97 -2.36 0.73
C PRO A 169 31.00 -3.54 0.66
N VAL A 170 29.85 -3.42 1.34
CA VAL A 170 28.77 -4.40 1.25
C VAL A 170 27.87 -3.97 0.09
N GLU A 171 27.69 -4.83 -0.90
CA GLU A 171 26.88 -4.57 -2.08
C GLU A 171 25.70 -5.53 -2.09
N MET A 172 24.48 -5.01 -2.25
CA MET A 172 23.27 -5.82 -2.34
C MET A 172 22.43 -5.38 -3.53
N GLY A 173 22.07 -6.34 -4.38
CA GLY A 173 21.18 -6.09 -5.51
C GLY A 173 19.75 -5.90 -5.03
N LEU A 174 19.07 -4.90 -5.57
CA LEU A 174 17.64 -4.76 -5.37
C LEU A 174 16.89 -5.89 -6.07
N PRO A 175 15.79 -6.40 -5.49
CA PRO A 175 14.94 -7.35 -6.19
C PRO A 175 14.07 -6.63 -7.23
N LYS A 176 13.54 -7.40 -8.20
CA LYS A 176 12.73 -6.85 -9.31
C LYS A 176 11.51 -6.10 -8.79
N GLY A 177 11.23 -4.93 -9.39
CA GLY A 177 10.07 -4.09 -9.05
C GLY A 177 10.28 -3.16 -7.86
N MET A 178 11.48 -3.12 -7.29
CA MET A 178 11.88 -2.16 -6.25
C MET A 178 12.85 -1.10 -6.79
N LYS A 179 12.76 0.09 -6.23
CA LYS A 179 13.65 1.23 -6.51
C LYS A 179 14.29 1.70 -5.20
N ALA A 180 15.58 2.00 -5.24
CA ALA A 180 16.24 2.68 -4.13
C ALA A 180 16.61 4.11 -4.54
N SER A 181 16.55 5.01 -3.56
CA SER A 181 17.09 6.37 -3.65
C SER A 181 17.86 6.68 -2.38
N ALA A 182 18.96 7.44 -2.48
CA ALA A 182 19.79 7.83 -1.35
C ALA A 182 19.81 9.36 -1.28
N PRO A 183 18.71 10.00 -0.82
CA PRO A 183 18.61 11.46 -0.76
C PRO A 183 19.69 12.07 0.15
N GLN A 184 20.13 11.32 1.16
CA GLN A 184 21.26 11.66 2.00
C GLN A 184 22.19 10.44 2.10
N PRO A 185 23.51 10.63 2.24
CA PRO A 185 24.43 9.49 2.39
C PRO A 185 24.10 8.59 3.59
N THR A 186 23.44 9.12 4.62
CA THR A 186 23.02 8.40 5.84
C THR A 186 21.55 7.95 5.80
N ARG A 187 20.84 8.17 4.69
CA ARG A 187 19.42 7.84 4.55
C ARG A 187 19.12 7.20 3.20
N VAL A 188 18.66 5.96 3.22
CA VAL A 188 18.20 5.23 2.03
C VAL A 188 16.68 5.15 2.04
N LEU A 189 16.06 5.48 0.91
CA LEU A 189 14.65 5.34 0.66
C LEU A 189 14.45 4.15 -0.27
N LEU A 190 13.73 3.15 0.19
CA LEU A 190 13.29 2.00 -0.61
C LEU A 190 11.83 2.22 -0.98
N GLU A 191 11.53 2.10 -2.27
CA GLU A 191 10.19 2.24 -2.83
C GLU A 191 9.84 0.98 -3.62
N GLY A 192 8.58 0.57 -3.57
CA GLY A 192 8.12 -0.59 -4.32
C GLY A 192 6.62 -0.82 -4.16
N ILE A 193 6.12 -1.79 -4.93
CA ILE A 193 4.70 -2.12 -4.97
C ILE A 193 4.36 -3.07 -3.81
N ASP A 194 5.23 -4.04 -3.53
CA ASP A 194 5.02 -5.05 -2.48
C ASP A 194 5.71 -4.66 -1.16
N LYS A 195 4.91 -4.54 -0.10
CA LYS A 195 5.39 -4.24 1.24
C LYS A 195 6.27 -5.35 1.80
N GLU A 196 5.93 -6.61 1.56
CA GLU A 196 6.63 -7.75 2.14
C GLU A 196 8.05 -7.81 1.59
N GLN A 197 8.18 -7.70 0.27
CA GLN A 197 9.47 -7.63 -0.42
C GLN A 197 10.33 -6.46 0.06
N ILE A 198 9.75 -5.25 0.21
CA ILE A 198 10.49 -4.07 0.69
C ILE A 198 10.99 -4.27 2.12
N MET A 199 10.11 -4.75 3.02
CA MET A 199 10.46 -4.92 4.42
C MET A 199 11.43 -6.07 4.63
N GLN A 200 11.32 -7.14 3.84
CA GLN A 200 12.28 -8.24 3.83
C GLN A 200 13.66 -7.73 3.41
N PHE A 201 13.75 -7.00 2.30
CA PHE A 201 15.00 -6.43 1.84
C PHE A 201 15.57 -5.43 2.85
N ALA A 202 14.74 -4.58 3.45
CA ALA A 202 15.13 -3.67 4.53
C ALA A 202 15.69 -4.41 5.76
N ALA A 203 15.11 -5.56 6.12
CA ALA A 203 15.58 -6.41 7.20
C ALA A 203 16.94 -7.05 6.85
N ASP A 204 17.12 -7.49 5.60
CA ASP A 204 18.39 -8.02 5.11
C ASP A 204 19.50 -6.96 5.16
N ILE A 205 19.19 -5.71 4.81
CA ILE A 205 20.12 -4.58 4.99
C ILE A 205 20.49 -4.40 6.47
N ARG A 206 19.48 -4.37 7.34
CA ARG A 206 19.66 -4.17 8.79
C ARG A 206 20.51 -5.28 9.42
N ARG A 207 20.45 -6.50 8.90
CA ARG A 207 21.20 -7.66 9.41
C ARG A 207 22.71 -7.42 9.44
N TRP A 208 23.27 -6.62 8.52
CA TRP A 208 24.69 -6.29 8.49
C TRP A 208 25.17 -5.50 9.71
N ARG A 209 24.33 -4.56 10.19
CA ARG A 209 24.61 -3.75 11.39
C ARG A 209 23.35 -3.44 12.15
N VAL A 210 22.98 -4.38 13.04
CA VAL A 210 21.88 -4.20 13.99
C VAL A 210 22.21 -3.06 14.97
N PRO A 211 21.23 -2.19 15.31
CA PRO A 211 21.41 -1.14 16.31
C PRO A 211 21.92 -1.65 17.65
N GLU A 212 23.02 -1.08 18.14
CA GLU A 212 23.61 -1.44 19.42
C GLU A 212 22.98 -0.66 20.60
N PRO A 213 22.88 -1.26 21.81
CA PRO A 213 22.19 -0.63 22.94
C PRO A 213 23.01 0.43 23.67
N TYR A 214 24.27 0.70 23.30
CA TYR A 214 25.10 1.67 24.04
C TYR A 214 25.23 3.02 23.34
N LYS A 215 25.66 3.04 22.07
CA LYS A 215 25.76 4.29 21.29
C LYS A 215 24.71 4.40 20.19
N GLY A 216 23.79 3.43 20.08
CA GLY A 216 22.76 3.43 19.06
C GLY A 216 23.29 3.35 17.64
N LYS A 217 24.54 2.91 17.44
CA LYS A 217 25.12 2.73 16.10
C LYS A 217 24.49 1.52 15.43
N GLY A 218 24.17 1.66 14.15
CA GLY A 218 23.54 0.63 13.34
C GLY A 218 22.57 1.23 12.32
N ILE A 219 21.76 0.36 11.74
CA ILE A 219 20.78 0.69 10.71
C ILE A 219 19.38 0.57 11.32
N PHE A 220 18.61 1.65 11.29
CA PHE A 220 17.23 1.70 11.77
C PHE A 220 16.27 1.67 10.59
N ILE A 221 15.17 0.94 10.73
CA ILE A 221 14.09 0.91 9.73
C ILE A 221 12.98 1.88 10.17
N ASN A 222 12.61 2.80 9.30
CA ASN A 222 11.63 3.86 9.52
C ASN A 222 11.95 4.66 10.80
N ASP A 223 10.99 4.71 11.73
CA ASP A 223 11.10 5.39 13.02
C ASP A 223 11.50 4.44 14.16
N GLU A 224 12.13 3.30 13.84
CA GLU A 224 12.70 2.39 14.84
C GLU A 224 13.70 3.14 15.74
N THR A 225 13.60 2.89 17.04
CA THR A 225 14.50 3.42 18.07
C THR A 225 14.91 2.32 19.04
N ILE A 226 16.10 2.46 19.63
CA ILE A 226 16.63 1.52 20.62
C ILE A 226 16.83 2.23 21.97
N LYS A 227 16.49 1.55 23.06
CA LYS A 227 16.77 2.05 24.42
C LYS A 227 18.25 1.99 24.69
N LEU A 228 18.86 3.15 24.99
CA LEU A 228 20.27 3.24 25.32
C LEU A 228 20.52 2.87 26.78
N LYS A 229 21.50 2.00 27.01
CA LYS A 229 22.03 1.69 28.33
C LYS A 229 23.01 2.77 28.75
N GLN A 230 22.86 3.26 29.98
CA GLN A 230 23.83 4.17 30.57
C GLN A 230 25.18 3.47 30.73
N LYS A 231 26.26 4.21 30.46
CA LYS A 231 27.61 3.72 30.73
C LYS A 231 27.76 3.59 32.25
N LYS A 232 28.32 2.48 32.72
CA LYS A 232 28.76 2.36 34.12
C LYS A 232 29.92 3.33 34.32
N ILE A 233 29.64 4.50 34.89
CA ILE A 233 30.67 5.44 35.36
C ILE A 233 31.29 4.76 36.57
N LYS A 234 32.61 4.52 36.51
CA LYS A 234 33.41 3.97 37.59
C LYS A 234 34.17 5.10 38.25
#